data_AF-A0A1X4I8G2-F1
#
_entry.id   AF-A0A1X4I8G2-F1
#
_cell.length_a   1.000
_cell.length_b   1.000
_cell.length_c   1.000
_cell.angle_alpha   90.00
_cell.angle_beta   90.00
_cell.angle_gamma   90.00
#
_symmetry.space_group_name_H-M   'P 1'
#
loop_
_entity.id
_entity.type
_entity.pdbx_description
1 polymer ?
#
loop_
_entity_poly.entity_id
_entity_poly.type
_entity_poly.pdbx_seq_one_letter_code
_entity_poly.pdbx_strand_id
1 'polypeptide(L)'
;MSAEHAETPIPAPLPLRTIGDIRAALRSGHGFPGDQETFEADLQRALEASSETDLNAVAAVIVDYRGRIRLYQDPDFDIAIQEGLDLTAQLKQEDPRA
;
A
#
# COMPACT_ATOMS: atom_id res chain seq x y z
N MET A 1 25.47 -29.83 1.61
CA MET A 1 25.29 -28.80 2.64
C MET A 1 24.03 -28.05 2.28
N SER A 2 22.93 -28.35 2.97
CA SER A 2 21.62 -27.76 2.69
C SER A 2 21.55 -26.38 3.34
N ALA A 3 21.31 -25.34 2.55
CA ALA A 3 21.08 -24.01 3.07
C ALA A 3 19.73 -23.97 3.77
N GLU A 4 19.77 -23.86 5.09
CA GLU A 4 18.63 -23.60 5.93
C GLU A 4 18.05 -22.25 5.49
N HIS A 5 16.89 -22.25 4.84
CA HIS A 5 16.15 -21.04 4.59
C HIS A 5 15.72 -20.52 5.95
N ALA A 6 16.42 -19.52 6.46
CA ALA A 6 15.97 -18.78 7.63
C ALA A 6 14.64 -18.12 7.23
N GLU A 7 13.52 -18.70 7.67
CA GLU A 7 12.22 -18.05 7.59
C GLU A 7 12.35 -16.72 8.33
N THR A 8 12.46 -15.63 7.57
CA THR A 8 12.39 -14.28 8.12
C THR A 8 11.03 -14.17 8.81
N PRO A 9 10.98 -13.87 10.12
CA PRO A 9 9.71 -13.80 10.83
C PRO A 9 8.82 -12.77 10.14
N ILE A 10 7.66 -13.20 9.66
CA ILE A 10 6.66 -12.28 9.09
C ILE A 10 6.30 -11.29 10.19
N PRO A 11 6.55 -9.98 10.01
CA PRO A 11 6.23 -8.98 11.01
C PRO A 11 4.74 -9.06 11.35
N ALA A 12 4.41 -8.99 12.64
CA ALA A 12 3.02 -8.96 13.07
C ALA A 12 2.28 -7.80 12.37
N PRO A 13 1.06 -8.02 11.85
CA PRO A 13 0.33 -6.98 11.11
C PRO A 13 0.14 -5.72 11.96
N LEU A 14 0.39 -4.54 11.38
CA LEU A 14 0.15 -3.28 12.07
C LEU A 14 -1.34 -3.13 12.44
N PRO A 15 -1.67 -2.69 13.67
CA PRO A 15 -3.05 -2.46 14.08
C PRO A 15 -3.58 -1.14 13.49
N LEU A 16 -3.92 -1.14 12.20
CA LEU A 16 -4.43 0.03 11.46
C LEU A 16 -5.94 0.25 11.71
N ARG A 17 -6.30 0.62 12.95
CA ARG A 17 -7.71 0.77 13.38
C ARG A 17 -8.21 2.21 13.31
N THR A 18 -7.30 3.17 13.40
CA THR A 18 -7.59 4.60 13.51
C THR A 18 -6.79 5.40 12.49
N ILE A 19 -7.22 6.65 12.25
CA ILE A 19 -6.43 7.64 11.50
C ILE A 19 -5.05 7.84 12.15
N GLY A 20 -4.98 7.80 13.48
CA GLY A 20 -3.71 7.91 14.22
C GLY A 20 -2.75 6.76 13.90
N ASP A 21 -3.27 5.54 13.77
CA ASP A 21 -2.46 4.37 13.41
C ASP A 21 -1.91 4.48 11.99
N ILE A 22 -2.72 4.99 11.05
CA ILE A 22 -2.29 5.24 9.67
C ILE A 22 -1.19 6.30 9.64
N ARG A 23 -1.37 7.43 10.34
CA ARG A 23 -0.35 8.48 10.45
C ARG A 23 0.97 7.95 11.03
N ALA A 24 0.88 7.14 12.09
CA ALA A 24 2.05 6.55 12.74
C ALA A 24 2.77 5.58 11.80
N ALA A 25 2.02 4.75 11.08
CA ALA A 25 2.58 3.81 10.11
C ALA A 25 3.31 4.53 8.96
N LEU A 26 2.68 5.54 8.35
CA LEU A 26 3.28 6.32 7.27
C LEU A 26 4.55 7.07 7.72
N ARG A 27 4.50 7.70 8.91
CA ARG A 27 5.68 8.35 9.51
C ARG A 27 6.82 7.37 9.80
N SER A 28 6.49 6.12 10.08
CA SER A 28 7.47 5.05 10.33
C SER A 28 7.99 4.41 9.04
N GLY A 29 7.56 4.89 7.87
CA GLY A 29 8.02 4.40 6.57
C GLY A 29 7.30 3.15 6.07
N HIS A 30 6.11 2.82 6.59
CA HIS A 30 5.34 1.65 6.15
C HIS A 30 4.40 1.95 4.97
N GLY A 31 4.64 3.02 4.21
CA GLY A 31 3.85 3.39 3.03
C GLY A 31 4.74 3.65 1.82
N PHE A 32 4.12 3.81 0.66
CA PHE A 32 4.83 4.16 -0.56
C PHE A 32 5.37 5.59 -0.48
N PRO A 33 6.43 5.91 -1.26
CA PRO A 33 6.98 7.27 -1.30
C PRO A 33 5.91 8.33 -1.57
N GLY A 34 5.79 9.31 -0.68
CA GLY A 34 4.80 10.40 -0.78
C GLY A 34 3.41 10.08 -0.21
N ASP A 35 3.17 8.87 0.29
CA ASP A 35 1.88 8.52 0.92
C ASP A 35 1.61 9.38 2.17
N GLN A 36 2.64 9.78 2.93
CA GLN A 36 2.45 10.59 4.14
C GLN A 36 1.81 11.94 3.81
N GLU A 37 2.37 12.69 2.86
CA GLU A 37 1.86 14.01 2.48
C GLU A 37 0.52 13.90 1.74
N THR A 38 0.39 12.89 0.88
CA THR A 38 -0.82 12.67 0.08
C THR A 38 -2.00 12.25 0.96
N PHE A 39 -1.76 11.42 1.99
CA PHE A 39 -2.79 11.01 2.94
C PHE A 39 -3.44 12.20 3.64
N GLU A 40 -2.64 13.15 4.13
CA GLU A 40 -3.17 14.32 4.82
C GLU A 40 -3.95 15.23 3.86
N ALA A 41 -3.47 15.39 2.63
CA ALA A 41 -4.16 16.18 1.61
C ALA A 41 -5.50 15.54 1.20
N ASP A 42 -5.54 14.22 1.01
CA ASP A 42 -6.75 13.48 0.68
C ASP A 42 -7.75 13.46 1.82
N LEU A 43 -7.26 13.28 3.06
CA LEU A 43 -8.09 13.32 4.26
C LEU A 43 -8.72 14.71 4.45
N GLN A 44 -7.93 15.78 4.30
CA GLN A 44 -8.43 17.15 4.38
C GLN A 44 -9.50 17.41 3.32
N ARG A 45 -9.24 17.04 2.05
CA ARG A 45 -10.20 17.20 0.96
C ARG A 45 -11.48 16.41 1.22
N ALA A 46 -11.36 15.18 1.72
CA ALA A 46 -12.50 14.35 2.06
C ALA A 46 -13.34 14.96 3.18
N LEU A 47 -12.71 15.52 4.21
CA LEU A 47 -13.39 16.21 5.31
C LEU A 47 -14.13 17.46 4.83
N GLU A 48 -13.52 18.27 3.96
CA GLU A 48 -14.13 19.47 3.39
C GLU A 48 -15.34 19.16 2.49
N ALA A 49 -15.29 18.04 1.77
CA ALA A 49 -16.37 17.59 0.89
C ALA A 49 -17.49 16.82 1.63
N SER A 50 -17.25 16.42 2.87
CA SER A 50 -18.19 15.61 3.66
C SER A 50 -19.18 16.47 4.42
N SER A 51 -20.38 15.93 4.64
CA SER A 51 -21.36 16.53 5.57
C SER A 51 -21.25 15.86 6.94
N GLU A 52 -21.83 16.47 7.97
CA GLU A 52 -21.89 15.87 9.32
C GLU A 52 -22.53 14.48 9.35
N THR A 53 -23.43 14.20 8.40
CA THR A 53 -24.17 12.94 8.28
C THR A 53 -23.63 11.98 7.23
N ASP A 54 -22.65 12.41 6.43
CA ASP A 54 -22.07 11.59 5.36
C ASP A 54 -20.55 11.74 5.34
N LEU A 55 -19.87 10.69 5.80
CA LEU A 55 -18.41 10.59 5.89
C LEU A 55 -17.85 9.50 4.97
N ASN A 56 -18.60 9.08 3.94
CA ASN A 56 -18.17 8.00 3.05
C ASN A 56 -16.85 8.29 2.34
N ALA A 57 -16.61 9.56 1.96
CA ALA A 57 -15.35 9.98 1.35
C ALA A 57 -14.16 9.79 2.32
N VAL A 58 -14.33 10.15 3.58
CA VAL A 58 -13.31 9.96 4.63
C VAL A 58 -13.05 8.47 4.86
N ALA A 59 -14.11 7.66 4.93
CA ALA A 59 -13.97 6.22 5.06
C ALA A 59 -13.22 5.59 3.88
N ALA A 60 -13.48 6.05 2.66
CA ALA A 60 -12.78 5.59 1.46
C ALA A 60 -11.27 5.88 1.54
N VAL A 61 -10.87 7.09 1.95
CA VAL A 61 -9.46 7.44 2.16
C VAL A 61 -8.82 6.52 3.20
N ILE A 62 -9.47 6.31 4.35
CA ILE A 62 -8.95 5.42 5.41
C ILE A 62 -8.77 3.98 4.90
N VAL A 63 -9.73 3.46 4.14
CA VAL A 63 -9.67 2.10 3.59
C VAL A 63 -8.55 1.97 2.56
N ASP A 64 -8.38 2.96 1.67
CA ASP A 64 -7.33 2.97 0.66
C ASP A 64 -5.94 2.93 1.29
N TYR A 65 -5.62 3.89 2.16
CA TYR A 65 -4.29 3.95 2.78
C TYR A 65 -4.01 2.77 3.71
N ARG A 66 -5.02 2.21 4.37
CA ARG A 66 -4.86 0.95 5.11
C ARG A 66 -4.51 -0.20 4.16
N GLY A 67 -5.10 -0.24 2.97
CA GLY A 67 -4.77 -1.21 1.92
C GLY A 67 -3.34 -1.05 1.43
N ARG A 68 -2.92 0.18 1.12
CA ARG A 68 -1.56 0.49 0.67
C ARG A 68 -0.49 0.10 1.68
N ILE A 69 -0.67 0.45 2.95
CA ILE A 69 0.27 0.07 4.02
C ILE A 69 0.38 -1.46 4.11
N ARG A 70 -0.74 -2.18 4.05
CA ARG A 70 -0.71 -3.66 4.08
C ARG A 70 0.01 -4.24 2.88
N LEU A 71 -0.22 -3.69 1.70
CA LEU A 71 0.44 -4.11 0.46
C LEU A 71 1.95 -3.85 0.53
N TYR A 72 2.36 -2.70 1.04
CA TYR A 72 3.77 -2.37 1.24
C TYR A 72 4.47 -3.30 2.25
N GLN A 73 3.71 -3.84 3.21
CA GLN A 73 4.22 -4.79 4.20
C GLN A 73 4.16 -6.25 3.75
N ASP A 74 3.61 -6.53 2.57
CA ASP A 74 3.56 -7.87 2.02
C ASP A 74 4.97 -8.31 1.60
N PRO A 75 5.55 -9.36 2.21
CA PRO A 75 6.90 -9.81 1.87
C PRO A 75 7.05 -10.25 0.41
N ASP A 76 5.94 -10.64 -0.24
CA ASP A 76 5.95 -11.10 -1.62
C ASP A 76 5.66 -9.96 -2.62
N PHE A 77 5.48 -8.72 -2.14
CA PHE A 77 5.13 -7.58 -2.99
C PHE A 77 6.16 -7.35 -4.10
N ASP A 78 7.44 -7.29 -3.77
CA ASP A 78 8.50 -7.05 -4.75
C ASP A 78 8.62 -8.18 -5.78
N ILE A 79 8.34 -9.43 -5.37
CA ILE A 79 8.33 -10.59 -6.25
C ILE A 79 7.18 -10.45 -7.26
N ALA A 80 5.96 -10.15 -6.78
CA ALA A 80 4.79 -9.97 -7.62
C ALA A 80 4.97 -8.82 -8.64
N ILE A 81 5.63 -7.74 -8.24
CA ILE A 81 5.98 -6.64 -9.15
C ILE A 81 6.96 -7.11 -10.23
N GLN A 82 8.02 -7.81 -9.85
CA GLN A 82 9.02 -8.30 -10.80
C GLN A 82 8.40 -9.28 -11.81
N GLU A 83 7.56 -10.21 -11.34
CA GLU A 83 6.83 -11.14 -12.21
C GLU A 83 5.94 -10.40 -13.22
N GLY A 84 5.24 -9.36 -12.78
CA GLY A 84 4.43 -8.52 -13.68
C GLY A 84 5.25 -7.77 -14.73
N LEU A 85 6.43 -7.28 -14.36
CA LEU A 85 7.37 -6.64 -15.29
C LEU A 85 7.90 -7.63 -16.32
N ASP A 86 8.27 -8.83 -15.89
CA ASP A 86 8.78 -9.89 -16.76
C ASP A 86 7.71 -10.36 -17.75
N LEU A 87 6.46 -10.55 -17.28
CA LEU A 87 5.31 -10.86 -18.14
C LEU A 87 5.05 -9.77 -19.17
N THR A 88 5.11 -8.50 -18.77
CA THR A 88 4.94 -7.37 -19.69
C THR A 88 6.05 -7.32 -20.73
N ALA A 89 7.28 -7.64 -20.34
CA ALA A 89 8.41 -7.72 -21.26
C ALA A 89 8.23 -8.86 -22.28
N GLN A 90 7.75 -10.03 -21.84
CA GLN A 90 7.45 -11.17 -22.72
C GLN A 90 6.37 -10.83 -23.74
N LEU A 91 5.25 -10.22 -23.30
CA LEU A 91 4.17 -9.81 -24.19
C LEU A 91 4.65 -8.82 -25.27
N LYS A 92 5.55 -7.90 -24.95
CA LYS A 92 6.15 -6.98 -25.93
C LYS A 92 7.07 -7.67 -26.95
N GLN A 93 7.68 -8.80 -26.59
CA GLN A 93 8.51 -9.59 -27.52
C GLN A 93 7.63 -10.47 -28.43
N GLU A 94 6.49 -10.93 -27.92
CA GLU A 94 5.54 -11.79 -28.64
C GLU A 94 4.64 -11.00 -29.61
N ASP A 95 4.37 -9.71 -29.35
CA ASP A 95 3.65 -8.81 -30.26
C ASP A 95 4.52 -7.64 -30.75
N PRO A 96 5.36 -7.83 -31.79
CA PRO A 96 6.24 -6.78 -32.31
C PRO A 96 5.52 -5.71 -33.15
N ARG A 97 4.17 -5.65 -33.17
CA ARG A 97 3.39 -4.70 -33.99
C ARG A 97 2.37 -3.83 -33.25
N ALA A 98 2.36 -3.82 -31.91
CA ALA A 98 1.59 -2.86 -31.13
C ALA A 98 2.26 -1.47 -31.06
#